data_AF-A0A8J8DEW8-F1
#
_entry.id   AF-A0A8J8DEW8-F1
#
_cell.length_a   1.000
_cell.length_b   1.000
_cell.length_c   1.000
_cell.angle_alpha   90.00
_cell.angle_beta   90.00
_cell.angle_gamma   90.00
#
_symmetry.space_group_name_H-M   'P 1'
#
loop_
_entity.id
_entity.type
_entity.pdbx_description
1 polymer ?
#
loop_
_entity_poly.entity_id
_entity_poly.type
_entity_poly.pdbx_seq_one_letter_code
_entity_poly.pdbx_strand_id
1 'polypeptide(L)'
;MRIVFHKRRNEEILRNGIADGISDKSLNLSLYLDKYVPVSRDGRIETESPTRAKVLALETLLKLREDRNGSQFRKEKDNPRIKIGKKVVQEYAGYLTEYRKLPERTFKMHTKTRLVVGLGDESVYETSIRLLRNYGVPYIPGSALKGIARSYAIEKLVEAVGSQKVFSTLRRITENIEKRYLKEYPKEKTEFNRDFYGAMEVLSEALSINDEDLKKILKEKLGDFLSWEIRVKGEKEKGEIKITVKELRKIFGTVGKEGKVVFLDALPLPPRFEDWDIFEWDIMNPHYGPYYQDEKPPGDWYSPKPIKFLTVKEKTKFLFGLRKSTTCHGGCKVLVKKAEPLLREALKHHGVGAKTSLGYGRF
;
A
#
# COMPACT_ATOMS: atom_id res chain seq x y z
N MET A 1 -20.42 9.30 -27.15
CA MET A 1 -20.14 9.13 -25.70
C MET A 1 -20.20 10.50 -25.03
N ARG A 2 -20.91 10.66 -23.92
CA ARG A 2 -20.94 11.91 -23.13
C ARG A 2 -20.19 11.66 -21.83
N ILE A 3 -19.44 12.63 -21.33
CA ILE A 3 -19.11 12.60 -19.89
C ILE A 3 -20.40 13.05 -19.22
N VAL A 4 -21.13 12.17 -18.53
CA VAL A 4 -22.33 12.62 -17.81
C VAL A 4 -21.88 13.06 -16.43
N PHE A 5 -22.16 14.31 -16.15
CA PHE A 5 -21.89 14.89 -14.86
C PHE A 5 -23.11 14.62 -13.97
N HIS A 6 -22.89 14.40 -12.67
CA HIS A 6 -23.96 14.12 -11.70
C HIS A 6 -25.10 15.17 -11.73
N LYS A 7 -24.86 16.37 -12.29
CA LYS A 7 -25.90 17.38 -12.59
C LYS A 7 -25.84 17.80 -14.07
N ARG A 8 -26.86 17.41 -14.86
CA ARG A 8 -27.04 17.78 -16.29
C ARG A 8 -27.01 19.28 -16.59
N ARG A 9 -27.21 20.16 -15.60
CA ARG A 9 -27.29 21.62 -15.81
C ARG A 9 -25.94 22.31 -16.07
N ASN A 10 -24.79 21.66 -15.83
CA ASN A 10 -23.45 22.30 -15.89
C ASN A 10 -22.40 21.50 -16.68
N GLU A 11 -22.80 20.63 -17.62
CA GLU A 11 -21.85 19.75 -18.33
C GLU A 11 -20.77 20.52 -19.10
N GLU A 12 -21.15 21.59 -19.78
CA GLU A 12 -20.24 22.42 -20.58
C GLU A 12 -19.24 23.18 -19.70
N ILE A 13 -19.72 23.76 -18.59
CA ILE A 13 -18.87 24.43 -17.59
C ILE A 13 -17.83 23.46 -17.02
N LEU A 14 -18.25 22.24 -16.68
CA LEU A 14 -17.35 21.24 -16.11
C LEU A 14 -16.35 20.71 -17.13
N ARG A 15 -16.79 20.48 -18.39
CA ARG A 15 -15.88 20.10 -19.48
C ARG A 15 -14.85 21.21 -19.75
N ASN A 16 -15.28 22.47 -19.76
CA ASN A 16 -14.40 23.62 -19.96
C ASN A 16 -13.40 23.74 -18.81
N GLY A 17 -13.85 23.59 -17.55
CA GLY A 17 -12.96 23.61 -16.39
C GLY A 17 -11.92 22.48 -16.38
N ILE A 18 -12.29 21.28 -16.83
CA ILE A 18 -11.32 20.17 -17.01
C ILE A 18 -10.32 20.53 -18.10
N ALA A 19 -10.78 21.04 -19.24
CA ALA A 19 -9.92 21.44 -20.35
C ALA A 19 -8.98 22.61 -19.98
N ASP A 20 -9.46 23.58 -19.19
CA ASP A 20 -8.67 24.67 -18.62
C ASP A 20 -7.57 24.12 -17.71
N GLY A 21 -7.94 23.23 -16.79
CA GLY A 21 -6.99 22.57 -15.88
C GLY A 21 -5.90 21.76 -16.60
N ILE A 22 -6.25 21.16 -17.74
CA ILE A 22 -5.27 20.45 -18.58
C ILE A 22 -4.33 21.45 -19.27
N SER A 23 -4.89 22.50 -19.87
CA SER A 23 -4.15 23.51 -20.62
C SER A 23 -3.16 24.23 -19.72
N ASP A 24 -3.62 24.67 -18.55
CA ASP A 24 -2.85 25.47 -17.61
C ASP A 24 -2.00 24.63 -16.64
N LYS A 25 -2.09 23.30 -16.72
CA LYS A 25 -1.35 22.33 -15.91
C LYS A 25 -1.73 22.28 -14.43
N SER A 26 -2.96 22.67 -14.08
CA SER A 26 -3.51 22.63 -12.72
C SER A 26 -4.46 21.45 -12.44
N LEU A 27 -4.73 20.58 -13.42
CA LEU A 27 -5.70 19.49 -13.25
C LEU A 27 -5.34 18.57 -12.07
N ASN A 28 -6.26 18.46 -11.12
CA ASN A 28 -6.19 17.49 -10.03
C ASN A 28 -6.65 16.11 -10.53
N LEU A 29 -5.70 15.18 -10.65
CA LEU A 29 -5.96 13.83 -11.19
C LEU A 29 -6.86 12.98 -10.29
N SER A 30 -6.76 13.10 -8.95
CA SER A 30 -7.64 12.35 -8.04
C SER A 30 -9.07 12.85 -8.17
N LEU A 31 -9.28 14.16 -8.19
CA LEU A 31 -10.60 14.73 -8.40
C LEU A 31 -11.19 14.29 -9.75
N TYR A 32 -10.38 14.31 -10.81
CA TYR A 32 -10.79 13.84 -12.13
C TYR A 32 -11.29 12.40 -12.09
N LEU A 33 -10.46 11.49 -11.58
CA LEU A 33 -10.76 10.06 -11.54
C LEU A 33 -11.95 9.75 -10.61
N ASP A 34 -11.97 10.31 -9.40
CA ASP A 34 -12.95 9.89 -8.39
C ASP A 34 -14.33 10.53 -8.58
N LYS A 35 -14.42 11.66 -9.29
CA LYS A 35 -15.67 12.43 -9.44
C LYS A 35 -16.20 12.56 -10.87
N TYR A 36 -15.39 12.27 -11.89
CA TYR A 36 -15.78 12.47 -13.29
C TYR A 36 -15.73 11.17 -14.10
N VAL A 37 -16.64 10.26 -13.74
CA VAL A 37 -16.76 8.94 -14.40
C VAL A 37 -17.49 9.09 -15.75
N PRO A 38 -16.93 8.60 -16.87
CA PRO A 38 -17.62 8.59 -18.15
C PRO A 38 -18.75 7.55 -18.14
N VAL A 39 -19.92 7.93 -18.63
CA VAL A 39 -21.10 7.04 -18.75
C VAL A 39 -21.73 7.22 -20.14
N SER A 40 -22.47 6.24 -20.63
CA SER A 40 -23.15 6.27 -21.92
C SER A 40 -24.34 7.23 -21.93
N ARG A 41 -24.93 7.42 -23.12
CA ARG A 41 -26.05 8.35 -23.34
C ARG A 41 -27.32 7.97 -22.56
N ASP A 42 -27.50 6.70 -22.22
CA ASP A 42 -28.59 6.17 -21.39
C ASP A 42 -28.28 6.19 -19.88
N GLY A 43 -27.12 6.73 -19.48
CA GLY A 43 -26.72 6.88 -18.08
C GLY A 43 -26.10 5.63 -17.46
N ARG A 44 -25.82 4.58 -18.25
CA ARG A 44 -25.11 3.38 -17.81
C ARG A 44 -23.60 3.61 -17.92
N ILE A 45 -22.79 2.95 -17.09
CA ILE A 45 -21.37 2.85 -17.38
C ILE A 45 -21.26 1.77 -18.47
N GLU A 46 -21.33 2.15 -19.76
CA GLU A 46 -21.08 1.23 -20.90
C GLU A 46 -19.60 0.86 -20.97
N THR A 47 -19.12 0.16 -19.95
CA THR A 47 -17.86 -0.54 -20.01
C THR A 47 -18.07 -1.90 -19.39
N GLU A 48 -17.69 -2.96 -20.11
CA GLU A 48 -17.77 -4.35 -19.64
C GLU A 48 -17.10 -4.58 -18.26
N SER A 49 -16.26 -3.64 -17.79
CA SER A 49 -15.75 -3.60 -16.43
C SER A 49 -15.43 -2.18 -15.94
N PRO A 50 -15.56 -1.89 -14.63
CA PRO A 50 -15.06 -0.68 -13.96
C PRO A 50 -13.64 -0.25 -14.39
N THR A 51 -12.75 -1.21 -14.62
CA THR A 51 -11.39 -0.89 -15.08
C THR A 51 -11.37 -0.24 -16.47
N ARG A 52 -12.20 -0.72 -17.41
CA ARG A 52 -12.34 -0.09 -18.73
C ARG A 52 -12.91 1.33 -18.63
N ALA A 53 -13.79 1.61 -17.67
CA ALA A 53 -14.28 2.98 -17.43
C ALA A 53 -13.17 3.94 -17.03
N LYS A 54 -12.16 3.47 -16.28
CA LYS A 54 -11.00 4.29 -15.89
C LYS A 54 -10.09 4.59 -17.08
N VAL A 55 -9.79 3.57 -17.87
CA VAL A 55 -9.02 3.72 -19.12
C VAL A 55 -9.71 4.72 -20.04
N LEU A 56 -11.03 4.57 -20.21
CA LEU A 56 -11.85 5.45 -21.02
C LEU A 56 -11.89 6.90 -20.50
N ALA A 57 -11.92 7.10 -19.18
CA ALA A 57 -11.82 8.43 -18.58
C ALA A 57 -10.47 9.06 -18.93
N LEU A 58 -9.37 8.32 -18.75
CA LEU A 58 -8.02 8.81 -19.03
C LEU A 58 -7.77 9.06 -20.52
N GLU A 59 -8.33 8.24 -21.42
CA GLU A 59 -8.34 8.51 -22.86
C GLU A 59 -9.13 9.77 -23.21
N THR A 60 -10.26 10.01 -22.53
CA THR A 60 -11.07 11.21 -22.73
C THR A 60 -10.32 12.47 -22.27
N LEU A 61 -9.62 12.39 -21.13
CA LEU A 61 -8.72 13.43 -20.66
C LEU A 61 -7.64 13.75 -21.70
N LEU A 62 -7.03 12.74 -22.32
CA LEU A 62 -6.06 12.97 -23.38
C LEU A 62 -6.66 13.67 -24.59
N LYS A 63 -7.83 13.23 -25.10
CA LYS A 63 -8.49 13.86 -26.25
C LYS A 63 -8.81 15.34 -26.00
N LEU A 64 -9.28 15.69 -24.81
CA LEU A 64 -9.58 17.08 -24.44
C LEU A 64 -8.34 18.00 -24.47
N ARG A 65 -7.14 17.44 -24.30
CA ARG A 65 -5.88 18.19 -24.40
C ARG A 65 -5.57 18.62 -25.84
N GLU A 66 -6.12 17.94 -26.83
CA GLU A 66 -5.76 18.07 -28.24
C GLU A 66 -6.64 19.07 -28.98
N ASP A 67 -7.94 19.02 -28.69
CA ASP A 67 -8.94 19.95 -29.21
C ASP A 67 -8.53 21.42 -28.98
N ARG A 68 -7.70 21.71 -27.96
CA ARG A 68 -7.15 23.05 -27.70
C ARG A 68 -5.79 23.36 -28.34
N ASN A 69 -4.92 22.37 -28.53
CA ASN A 69 -3.54 22.59 -28.97
C ASN A 69 -3.34 22.42 -30.48
N GLY A 70 -4.37 22.01 -31.24
CA GLY A 70 -4.30 21.85 -32.70
C GLY A 70 -3.37 20.74 -33.20
N SER A 71 -2.83 19.91 -32.29
CA SER A 71 -1.95 18.79 -32.61
C SER A 71 -2.78 17.52 -32.84
N GLN A 72 -2.53 16.80 -33.94
CA GLN A 72 -3.15 15.49 -34.19
C GLN A 72 -2.75 14.47 -33.10
N PHE A 73 -3.72 13.88 -32.40
CA PHE A 73 -3.48 12.60 -31.74
C PHE A 73 -3.07 11.62 -32.80
N ARG A 74 -1.88 11.05 -32.65
CA ARG A 74 -1.79 9.62 -32.93
C ARG A 74 -2.45 8.96 -31.73
N LYS A 75 -3.54 8.19 -31.95
CA LYS A 75 -3.94 7.17 -30.99
C LYS A 75 -2.64 6.46 -30.58
N GLU A 76 -2.12 6.73 -29.39
CA GLU A 76 -1.23 5.77 -28.73
C GLU A 76 -2.14 4.56 -28.60
N LYS A 77 -2.00 3.59 -29.52
CA LYS A 77 -2.77 2.36 -29.46
C LYS A 77 -2.52 1.82 -28.06
N ASP A 78 -3.60 1.81 -27.29
CA ASP A 78 -3.77 1.12 -26.03
C ASP A 78 -3.28 1.75 -24.71
N ASN A 79 -2.36 2.72 -24.63
CA ASN A 79 -1.86 3.19 -23.31
C ASN A 79 -1.55 4.72 -23.24
N PRO A 80 -2.49 5.57 -22.79
CA PRO A 80 -2.29 7.02 -22.71
C PRO A 80 -1.25 7.42 -21.65
N ARG A 81 -0.21 8.21 -21.99
CA ARG A 81 0.73 8.76 -20.99
C ARG A 81 0.07 9.79 -20.06
N ILE A 82 0.01 9.48 -18.76
CA ILE A 82 -0.60 10.34 -17.73
C ILE A 82 0.48 11.06 -16.95
N LYS A 83 0.40 12.40 -16.90
CA LYS A 83 1.35 13.26 -16.17
C LYS A 83 0.61 14.14 -15.17
N ILE A 84 1.27 14.46 -14.07
CA ILE A 84 0.83 15.49 -13.13
C ILE A 84 1.35 16.84 -13.64
N GLY A 85 0.47 17.83 -13.78
CA GLY A 85 0.83 19.13 -14.35
C GLY A 85 1.76 19.94 -13.45
N LYS A 86 2.67 20.72 -14.05
CA LYS A 86 3.69 21.51 -13.34
C LYS A 86 3.14 22.41 -12.22
N LYS A 87 1.92 22.98 -12.33
CA LYS A 87 1.34 23.81 -11.26
C LYS A 87 1.02 22.95 -10.03
N VAL A 88 0.42 21.79 -10.23
CA VAL A 88 0.15 20.83 -9.15
C VAL A 88 1.45 20.33 -8.51
N VAL A 89 2.50 20.12 -9.32
CA VAL A 89 3.83 19.75 -8.83
C VAL A 89 4.42 20.83 -7.92
N GLN A 90 4.22 22.12 -8.25
CA GLN A 90 4.66 23.25 -7.42
C GLN A 90 3.91 23.30 -6.08
N GLU A 91 2.58 23.19 -6.11
CA GLU A 91 1.75 23.14 -4.88
C GLU A 91 2.14 21.94 -3.99
N TYR A 92 2.32 20.77 -4.60
CA TYR A 92 2.77 19.58 -3.90
C TYR A 92 4.16 19.74 -3.29
N ALA A 93 5.08 20.44 -3.96
CA ALA A 93 6.40 20.75 -3.41
C ALA A 93 6.31 21.66 -2.17
N GLY A 94 5.36 22.61 -2.15
CA GLY A 94 5.03 23.40 -0.97
C GLY A 94 4.57 22.53 0.19
N TYR A 95 3.59 21.65 -0.04
CA TYR A 95 3.14 20.68 0.96
C TYR A 95 4.25 19.77 1.47
N LEU A 96 5.09 19.24 0.58
CA LEU A 96 6.21 18.38 0.94
C LEU A 96 7.24 19.11 1.82
N THR A 97 7.39 20.42 1.65
CA THR A 97 8.26 21.25 2.49
C THR A 97 7.78 21.29 3.93
N GLU A 98 6.47 21.46 4.14
CA GLU A 98 5.87 21.38 5.48
C GLU A 98 5.91 19.95 6.03
N TYR A 99 5.61 18.96 5.19
CA TYR A 99 5.64 17.54 5.59
C TYR A 99 7.00 17.10 6.12
N ARG A 100 8.09 17.61 5.54
CA ARG A 100 9.47 17.32 5.97
C ARG A 100 9.80 17.77 7.39
N LYS A 101 8.99 18.67 7.98
CA LYS A 101 9.16 19.12 9.37
C LYS A 101 8.58 18.14 10.39
N LEU A 102 7.69 17.23 9.96
CA LEU A 102 7.02 16.25 10.84
C LEU A 102 7.92 15.10 11.33
N PRO A 103 8.71 14.41 10.47
CA PRO A 103 9.53 13.28 10.90
C PRO A 103 10.74 13.72 11.73
N GLU A 104 11.06 12.95 12.77
CA GLU A 104 12.33 13.07 13.49
C GLU A 104 13.47 12.34 12.76
N ARG A 105 13.11 11.31 11.99
CA ARG A 105 14.05 10.52 11.21
C ARG A 105 13.50 10.28 9.82
N THR A 106 14.32 10.53 8.80
CA THR A 106 13.93 10.35 7.40
C THR A 106 14.96 9.56 6.62
N PHE A 107 14.46 8.87 5.60
CA PHE A 107 15.30 8.26 4.59
C PHE A 107 14.62 8.28 3.22
N LYS A 108 15.42 8.04 2.19
CA LYS A 108 14.96 8.01 0.81
C LYS A 108 15.30 6.64 0.23
N MET A 109 14.35 6.06 -0.50
CA MET A 109 14.54 4.89 -1.35
C MET A 109 13.85 5.13 -2.68
N HIS A 110 14.19 4.36 -3.70
CA HIS A 110 13.50 4.42 -4.98
C HIS A 110 12.83 3.09 -5.28
N THR A 111 11.71 3.11 -5.99
CA THR A 111 11.11 1.88 -6.50
C THR A 111 12.13 1.14 -7.38
N LYS A 112 12.34 -0.15 -7.12
CA LYS A 112 13.13 -1.04 -7.98
C LYS A 112 12.26 -1.70 -9.03
N THR A 113 11.02 -2.02 -8.66
CA THR A 113 9.99 -2.56 -9.53
C THR A 113 8.77 -1.64 -9.50
N ARG A 114 7.85 -1.81 -10.44
CA ARG A 114 6.58 -1.06 -10.46
C ARG A 114 5.87 -1.16 -9.12
N LEU A 115 5.27 -0.07 -8.68
CA LEU A 115 4.57 0.00 -7.41
C LEU A 115 3.07 0.21 -7.63
N VAL A 116 2.26 -0.61 -6.97
CA VAL A 116 0.79 -0.51 -7.00
C VAL A 116 0.29 -0.38 -5.57
N VAL A 117 -0.27 0.77 -5.22
CA VAL A 117 -0.83 1.01 -3.89
C VAL A 117 -2.33 1.20 -4.01
N GLY A 118 -3.11 0.52 -3.15
CA GLY A 118 -4.57 0.64 -3.13
C GLY A 118 -5.29 -0.19 -4.19
N LEU A 119 -4.64 -1.21 -4.77
CA LEU A 119 -5.34 -2.15 -5.66
C LEU A 119 -6.37 -2.91 -4.82
N GLY A 120 -7.65 -2.66 -5.08
CA GLY A 120 -8.78 -3.22 -4.30
C GLY A 120 -9.46 -2.22 -3.36
N ASP A 121 -9.03 -0.96 -3.30
CA ASP A 121 -9.83 0.09 -2.64
C ASP A 121 -11.16 0.22 -3.42
N GLU A 122 -12.30 0.17 -2.71
CA GLU A 122 -13.63 0.35 -3.30
C GLU A 122 -13.68 1.65 -4.10
N SER A 123 -13.97 1.53 -5.38
CA SER A 123 -14.05 2.64 -6.31
C SER A 123 -14.99 2.24 -7.45
N VAL A 124 -15.57 3.25 -8.11
CA VAL A 124 -16.24 3.06 -9.40
C VAL A 124 -15.29 2.43 -10.44
N TYR A 125 -13.99 2.44 -10.17
CA TYR A 125 -12.95 1.74 -10.91
C TYR A 125 -12.31 0.63 -10.06
N GLU A 126 -12.50 -0.64 -10.44
CA GLU A 126 -11.97 -1.85 -9.76
C GLU A 126 -10.44 -1.85 -9.52
N THR A 127 -9.69 -1.06 -10.29
CA THR A 127 -8.22 -0.97 -10.24
C THR A 127 -7.79 0.42 -9.78
N SER A 128 -8.11 0.72 -8.52
CA SER A 128 -7.72 1.94 -7.84
C SER A 128 -6.20 2.01 -7.61
N ILE A 129 -5.67 3.22 -7.78
CA ILE A 129 -4.33 3.58 -7.30
C ILE A 129 -4.55 4.65 -6.25
N ARG A 130 -3.86 4.54 -5.13
CA ARG A 130 -4.06 5.44 -4.01
C ARG A 130 -3.36 6.77 -4.26
N LEU A 131 -4.15 7.82 -4.48
CA LEU A 131 -3.67 9.17 -4.75
C LEU A 131 -3.98 10.10 -3.57
N LEU A 132 -3.10 11.08 -3.34
CA LEU A 132 -3.39 12.21 -2.47
C LEU A 132 -4.51 13.03 -3.09
N ARG A 133 -5.61 13.19 -2.34
CA ARG A 133 -6.82 13.88 -2.80
C ARG A 133 -6.57 15.26 -3.40
N ASN A 134 -5.67 16.05 -2.81
CA ASN A 134 -5.45 17.43 -3.21
C ASN A 134 -4.44 17.60 -4.35
N TYR A 135 -3.63 16.57 -4.63
CA TYR A 135 -2.50 16.69 -5.58
C TYR A 135 -2.53 15.63 -6.70
N GLY A 136 -3.36 14.58 -6.58
CA GLY A 136 -3.34 13.47 -7.54
C GLY A 136 -2.01 12.70 -7.55
N VAL A 137 -1.17 12.87 -6.53
CA VAL A 137 0.15 12.25 -6.39
C VAL A 137 0.01 10.92 -5.64
N PRO A 138 0.62 9.81 -6.11
CA PRO A 138 0.55 8.53 -5.41
C PRO A 138 1.29 8.61 -4.07
N TYR A 139 0.81 7.92 -3.05
CA TYR A 139 1.50 7.82 -1.76
C TYR A 139 1.37 6.42 -1.16
N ILE A 140 2.25 6.09 -0.22
CA ILE A 140 2.21 4.82 0.51
C ILE A 140 1.73 5.11 1.93
N PRO A 141 0.57 4.57 2.35
CA PRO A 141 0.07 4.82 3.69
C PRO A 141 1.02 4.37 4.79
N GLY A 142 1.15 5.16 5.85
CA GLY A 142 1.92 4.83 7.05
C GLY A 142 1.46 3.54 7.71
N SER A 143 0.17 3.20 7.60
CA SER A 143 -0.39 1.92 8.05
C SER A 143 0.18 0.73 7.26
N ALA A 144 0.32 0.86 5.94
CA ALA A 144 0.93 -0.17 5.10
C ALA A 144 2.41 -0.35 5.45
N LEU A 145 3.15 0.76 5.64
CA LEU A 145 4.55 0.75 6.07
C LEU A 145 4.73 0.09 7.45
N LYS A 146 3.86 0.43 8.41
CA LYS A 146 3.85 -0.20 9.73
C LYS A 146 3.56 -1.70 9.63
N GLY A 147 2.60 -2.08 8.80
CA GLY A 147 2.20 -3.47 8.56
C GLY A 147 3.33 -4.30 7.99
N ILE A 148 4.00 -3.84 6.92
CA ILE A 148 5.10 -4.60 6.31
C ILE A 148 6.31 -4.70 7.25
N ALA A 149 6.64 -3.66 8.00
CA ALA A 149 7.73 -3.71 8.98
C ALA A 149 7.43 -4.70 10.10
N ARG A 150 6.17 -4.78 10.54
CA ARG A 150 5.71 -5.75 11.54
C ARG A 150 5.76 -7.18 11.00
N SER A 151 5.26 -7.41 9.80
CA SER A 151 5.28 -8.72 9.14
C SER A 151 6.71 -9.22 8.93
N TYR A 152 7.61 -8.37 8.44
CA TYR A 152 9.03 -8.68 8.32
C TYR A 152 9.67 -9.02 9.67
N ALA A 153 9.35 -8.26 10.73
CA ALA A 153 9.86 -8.58 12.06
C ALA A 153 9.40 -9.94 12.58
N ILE A 154 8.14 -10.33 12.31
CA ILE A 154 7.59 -11.64 12.69
C ILE A 154 8.31 -12.75 11.93
N GLU A 155 8.47 -12.61 10.61
CA GLU A 155 9.23 -13.58 9.79
C GLU A 155 10.64 -13.78 10.36
N LYS A 156 11.38 -12.69 10.59
CA LYS A 156 12.75 -12.75 11.12
C LYS A 156 12.82 -13.30 12.54
N LEU A 157 11.78 -13.13 13.36
CA LEU A 157 11.71 -13.78 14.66
C LEU A 157 11.55 -15.30 14.53
N VAL A 158 10.69 -15.78 13.63
CA VAL A 158 10.56 -17.24 13.39
C VAL A 158 11.85 -17.81 12.85
N GLU A 159 12.51 -17.15 11.90
CA GLU A 159 13.82 -17.59 11.38
C GLU A 159 14.89 -17.66 12.47
N ALA A 160 14.94 -16.67 13.37
CA ALA A 160 15.96 -16.60 14.41
C ALA A 160 15.73 -17.60 15.56
N VAL A 161 14.47 -17.86 15.91
CA VAL A 161 14.10 -18.64 17.10
C VAL A 161 13.72 -20.09 16.76
N GLY A 162 13.19 -20.33 15.57
CA GLY A 162 12.69 -21.61 15.09
C GLY A 162 11.24 -21.91 15.50
N SER A 163 10.45 -22.48 14.58
CA SER A 163 9.02 -22.78 14.79
C SER A 163 8.75 -23.64 16.02
N GLN A 164 9.59 -24.66 16.28
CA GLN A 164 9.44 -25.54 17.44
C GLN A 164 9.52 -24.77 18.78
N LYS A 165 10.47 -23.82 18.89
CA LYS A 165 10.58 -22.99 20.09
C LYS A 165 9.39 -22.04 20.21
N VAL A 166 8.89 -21.49 19.09
CA VAL A 166 7.66 -20.67 19.07
C VAL A 166 6.48 -21.45 19.65
N PHE A 167 6.18 -22.64 19.12
CA PHE A 167 5.05 -23.44 19.59
C PHE A 167 5.21 -23.92 21.03
N SER A 168 6.41 -24.33 21.44
CA SER A 168 6.64 -24.82 22.80
C SER A 168 6.60 -23.70 23.85
N THR A 169 7.11 -22.51 23.54
CA THR A 169 7.04 -21.34 24.45
C THR A 169 5.64 -20.75 24.49
N LEU A 170 4.97 -20.64 23.33
CA LEU A 170 3.65 -19.99 23.20
C LEU A 170 2.49 -21.00 23.16
N ARG A 171 2.67 -22.19 23.72
CA ARG A 171 1.72 -23.32 23.65
C ARG A 171 0.26 -22.95 23.89
N ARG A 172 -0.04 -22.17 24.93
CA ARG A 172 -1.42 -21.74 25.24
C ARG A 172 -2.03 -20.85 24.15
N ILE A 173 -1.22 -20.00 23.53
CA ILE A 173 -1.65 -19.15 22.42
C ILE A 173 -1.91 -20.02 21.20
N THR A 174 -1.02 -20.97 20.91
CA THR A 174 -1.19 -21.97 19.85
C THR A 174 -2.50 -22.75 20.04
N GLU A 175 -2.74 -23.33 21.22
CA GLU A 175 -3.96 -24.08 21.53
C GLU A 175 -5.23 -23.23 21.36
N ASN A 176 -5.17 -21.93 21.66
CA ASN A 176 -6.30 -21.02 21.46
C ASN A 176 -6.56 -20.73 19.98
N ILE A 177 -5.50 -20.58 19.17
CA ILE A 177 -5.61 -20.42 17.71
C ILE A 177 -6.20 -21.70 17.11
N GLU A 178 -5.67 -22.87 17.46
CA GLU A 178 -6.17 -24.18 17.02
C GLU A 178 -7.67 -24.36 17.29
N LYS A 179 -8.12 -23.99 18.50
CA LYS A 179 -9.55 -24.03 18.85
C LYS A 179 -10.41 -23.09 18.01
N ARG A 180 -9.91 -21.90 17.66
CA ARG A 180 -10.62 -20.96 16.78
C ARG A 180 -10.74 -21.53 15.36
N TYR A 181 -9.65 -22.06 14.81
CA TYR A 181 -9.63 -22.70 13.50
C TYR A 181 -10.64 -23.83 13.38
N LEU A 182 -10.66 -24.76 14.35
CA LEU A 182 -11.59 -25.89 14.36
C LEU A 182 -13.06 -25.45 14.44
N LYS A 183 -13.34 -24.30 15.06
CA LYS A 183 -14.69 -23.74 15.15
C LYS A 183 -15.13 -23.08 13.84
N GLU A 184 -14.22 -22.39 13.16
CA GLU A 184 -14.50 -21.65 11.93
C GLU A 184 -14.60 -22.57 10.71
N TYR A 185 -13.80 -23.64 10.66
CA TYR A 185 -13.72 -24.58 9.55
C TYR A 185 -14.03 -26.04 9.96
N PRO A 186 -15.24 -26.34 10.48
CA PRO A 186 -15.55 -27.66 11.03
C PRO A 186 -15.56 -28.80 9.99
N LYS A 187 -15.72 -28.47 8.70
CA LYS A 187 -15.87 -29.46 7.61
C LYS A 187 -14.57 -29.88 6.95
N GLU A 188 -13.49 -29.12 7.13
CA GLU A 188 -12.25 -29.34 6.36
C GLU A 188 -11.29 -30.34 7.02
N LYS A 189 -11.49 -30.72 8.31
CA LYS A 189 -10.54 -31.53 9.10
C LYS A 189 -9.07 -31.06 8.96
N THR A 190 -8.87 -29.80 8.59
CA THR A 190 -7.55 -29.23 8.36
C THR A 190 -6.91 -29.00 9.72
N GLU A 191 -5.89 -29.81 10.03
CA GLU A 191 -5.06 -29.59 11.20
C GLU A 191 -4.40 -28.22 11.07
N PHE A 192 -4.36 -27.47 12.18
CA PHE A 192 -3.62 -26.23 12.23
C PHE A 192 -2.17 -26.47 11.79
N ASN A 193 -1.71 -25.73 10.80
CA ASN A 193 -0.42 -25.97 10.20
C ASN A 193 0.69 -25.62 11.19
N ARG A 194 1.46 -26.61 11.64
CA ARG A 194 2.58 -26.42 12.59
C ARG A 194 3.92 -26.25 11.88
N ASP A 195 3.92 -25.43 10.84
CA ASP A 195 5.11 -25.09 10.06
C ASP A 195 5.61 -23.66 10.36
N PHE A 196 6.37 -23.09 9.43
CA PHE A 196 6.84 -21.71 9.50
C PHE A 196 5.69 -20.68 9.54
N TYR A 197 4.65 -20.86 8.73
CA TYR A 197 3.54 -19.92 8.62
C TYR A 197 2.64 -19.96 9.86
N GLY A 198 2.38 -21.15 10.41
CA GLY A 198 1.67 -21.26 11.69
C GLY A 198 2.43 -20.60 12.84
N ALA A 199 3.76 -20.72 12.87
CA ALA A 199 4.58 -20.03 13.86
C ALA A 199 4.50 -18.50 13.72
N MET A 200 4.47 -17.98 12.48
CA MET A 200 4.26 -16.55 12.23
C MET A 200 2.91 -16.07 12.77
N GLU A 201 1.84 -16.85 12.59
CA GLU A 201 0.52 -16.50 13.10
C GLU A 201 0.50 -16.44 14.63
N VAL A 202 1.05 -17.46 15.30
CA VAL A 202 1.18 -17.49 16.77
C VAL A 202 1.96 -16.28 17.28
N LEU A 203 3.06 -15.91 16.63
CA LEU A 203 3.83 -14.72 16.98
C LEU A 203 3.05 -13.42 16.73
N SER A 204 2.31 -13.33 15.64
CA SER A 204 1.48 -12.16 15.32
C SER A 204 0.47 -11.90 16.44
N GLU A 205 -0.19 -12.96 16.91
CA GLU A 205 -1.13 -12.90 18.04
C GLU A 205 -0.41 -12.53 19.34
N ALA A 206 0.68 -13.22 19.67
CA ALA A 206 1.45 -12.97 20.88
C ALA A 206 1.98 -11.52 20.97
N LEU A 207 2.38 -10.92 19.85
CA LEU A 207 2.79 -9.52 19.79
C LEU A 207 1.62 -8.54 19.96
N SER A 208 0.37 -8.95 19.66
CA SER A 208 -0.83 -8.13 19.81
C SER A 208 -1.41 -8.14 21.21
N ILE A 209 -1.35 -9.26 21.94
CA ILE A 209 -1.97 -9.40 23.28
C ILE A 209 -1.48 -8.30 24.22
N ASN A 210 -2.35 -7.73 25.06
CA ASN A 210 -1.97 -6.72 26.05
C ASN A 210 -0.99 -7.27 27.10
N ASP A 211 -0.28 -6.39 27.81
CA ASP A 211 0.80 -6.82 28.72
C ASP A 211 0.31 -7.66 29.91
N GLU A 212 -0.87 -7.38 30.45
CA GLU A 212 -1.41 -8.09 31.61
C GLU A 212 -1.80 -9.53 31.27
N ASP A 213 -2.51 -9.71 30.16
CA ASP A 213 -2.93 -11.03 29.71
C ASP A 213 -1.75 -11.84 29.19
N LEU A 214 -0.79 -11.21 28.50
CA LEU A 214 0.43 -11.90 28.10
C LEU A 214 1.19 -12.44 29.32
N LYS A 215 1.26 -11.65 30.41
CA LYS A 215 1.88 -12.07 31.67
C LYS A 215 1.15 -13.26 32.31
N LYS A 216 -0.19 -13.24 32.33
CA LYS A 216 -1.01 -14.36 32.83
C LYS A 216 -0.81 -15.63 32.00
N ILE A 217 -0.74 -15.49 30.67
CA ILE A 217 -0.61 -16.60 29.72
C ILE A 217 0.77 -17.25 29.83
N LEU A 218 1.85 -16.46 29.78
CA LEU A 218 3.22 -16.98 29.68
C LEU A 218 3.88 -17.28 31.03
N LYS A 219 3.46 -16.66 32.13
CA LYS A 219 4.01 -16.89 33.48
C LYS A 219 5.55 -16.84 33.46
N GLU A 220 6.25 -17.87 33.94
CA GLU A 220 7.72 -17.97 33.91
C GLU A 220 8.35 -17.80 32.52
N LYS A 221 7.63 -18.13 31.43
CA LYS A 221 8.16 -18.03 30.05
C LYS A 221 8.15 -16.60 29.49
N LEU A 222 7.53 -15.63 30.19
CA LEU A 222 7.44 -14.25 29.72
C LEU A 222 8.82 -13.62 29.52
N GLY A 223 9.77 -13.89 30.42
CA GLY A 223 11.12 -13.34 30.34
C GLY A 223 11.87 -13.79 29.09
N ASP A 224 11.86 -15.10 28.81
CA ASP A 224 12.44 -15.68 27.59
C ASP A 224 11.79 -15.06 26.35
N PHE A 225 10.46 -15.07 26.25
CA PHE A 225 9.75 -14.52 25.08
C PHE A 225 10.09 -13.05 24.81
N LEU A 226 10.08 -12.19 25.85
CA LEU A 226 10.37 -10.77 25.69
C LEU A 226 11.84 -10.48 25.30
N SER A 227 12.74 -11.43 25.58
CA SER A 227 14.18 -11.35 25.27
C SER A 227 14.53 -11.80 23.85
N TRP A 228 13.63 -12.51 23.15
CA TRP A 228 13.86 -12.91 21.76
C TRP A 228 14.17 -11.69 20.90
N GLU A 229 15.11 -11.81 19.98
CA GLU A 229 15.62 -10.68 19.20
C GLU A 229 15.77 -11.02 17.72
N ILE A 230 15.62 -10.00 16.89
CA ILE A 230 16.01 -10.01 15.47
C ILE A 230 17.22 -9.10 15.27
N ARG A 231 17.95 -9.36 14.19
CA ARG A 231 19.07 -8.54 13.75
C ARG A 231 18.78 -7.98 12.37
N VAL A 232 18.88 -6.66 12.23
CA VAL A 232 18.68 -5.96 10.96
C VAL A 232 19.92 -5.17 10.59
N LYS A 233 20.23 -5.08 9.30
CA LYS A 233 21.43 -4.37 8.82
C LYS A 233 21.30 -2.86 9.05
N GLY A 234 22.24 -2.26 9.78
CA GLY A 234 22.35 -0.81 9.89
C GLY A 234 23.18 -0.23 8.74
N GLU A 235 22.63 0.70 7.96
CA GLU A 235 23.40 1.36 6.87
C GLU A 235 24.39 2.42 7.39
N LYS A 236 24.09 3.09 8.51
CA LYS A 236 24.91 4.20 9.05
C LYS A 236 25.76 3.82 10.27
N GLU A 237 25.42 2.72 10.93
CA GLU A 237 26.13 2.21 12.09
C GLU A 237 26.83 0.92 11.60
N LYS A 238 28.16 0.84 11.72
CA LYS A 238 28.89 -0.41 11.38
C LYS A 238 28.40 -1.51 12.33
N GLY A 239 27.46 -2.33 11.89
CA GLY A 239 26.97 -3.48 12.65
C GLY A 239 25.49 -3.82 12.43
N GLU A 240 25.11 -4.99 12.93
CA GLU A 240 23.72 -5.42 13.01
C GLU A 240 23.01 -4.74 14.20
N ILE A 241 21.83 -4.19 13.95
CA ILE A 241 20.99 -3.59 14.97
C ILE A 241 20.08 -4.67 15.54
N LYS A 242 20.20 -4.90 16.84
CA LYS A 242 19.37 -5.83 17.60
C LYS A 242 18.04 -5.20 18.00
N ILE A 243 16.93 -5.88 17.76
CA ILE A 243 15.60 -5.45 18.17
C ILE A 243 14.90 -6.60 18.89
N THR A 244 14.62 -6.40 20.18
CA THR A 244 13.95 -7.40 21.02
C THR A 244 12.43 -7.41 20.83
N VAL A 245 11.76 -8.50 21.18
CA VAL A 245 10.28 -8.60 21.24
C VAL A 245 9.71 -7.50 22.13
N LYS A 246 10.34 -7.22 23.28
CA LYS A 246 9.96 -6.09 24.15
C LYS A 246 9.96 -4.75 23.41
N GLU A 247 10.95 -4.51 22.55
CA GLU A 247 11.03 -3.29 21.76
C GLU A 247 10.06 -3.29 20.58
N LEU A 248 9.85 -4.43 19.90
CA LEU A 248 8.86 -4.56 18.83
C LEU A 248 7.46 -4.25 19.34
N ARG A 249 7.07 -4.78 20.51
CA ARG A 249 5.81 -4.45 21.19
C ARG A 249 5.69 -2.95 21.48
N LYS A 250 6.78 -2.28 21.87
CA LYS A 250 6.79 -0.82 22.05
C LYS A 250 6.72 -0.06 20.72
N ILE A 251 7.39 -0.51 19.66
CA ILE A 251 7.39 0.14 18.35
C ILE A 251 5.98 0.10 17.75
N PHE A 252 5.37 -1.09 17.69
CA PHE A 252 4.10 -1.29 17.02
C PHE A 252 2.87 -1.04 17.92
N GLY A 253 3.02 -1.19 19.23
CA GLY A 253 1.91 -1.18 20.17
C GLY A 253 1.27 -2.57 20.32
N THR A 254 0.33 -2.67 21.24
CA THR A 254 -0.44 -3.88 21.56
C THR A 254 -1.91 -3.51 21.68
N VAL A 255 -2.79 -4.49 21.84
CA VAL A 255 -4.15 -4.25 22.32
C VAL A 255 -4.04 -3.48 23.65
N GLY A 256 -4.78 -2.37 23.75
CA GLY A 256 -4.78 -1.50 24.93
C GLY A 256 -3.55 -0.60 25.12
N LYS A 257 -2.52 -0.65 24.25
CA LYS A 257 -1.36 0.26 24.33
C LYS A 257 -0.93 0.79 22.97
N GLU A 258 -0.90 2.11 22.85
CA GLU A 258 -0.41 2.78 21.65
C GLU A 258 1.08 2.49 21.39
N GLY A 259 1.40 2.23 20.12
CA GLY A 259 2.78 2.14 19.66
C GLY A 259 3.53 3.47 19.83
N LYS A 260 4.80 3.37 20.18
CA LYS A 260 5.67 4.50 20.49
C LYS A 260 6.37 5.11 19.27
N VAL A 261 6.24 4.47 18.11
CA VAL A 261 6.76 4.95 16.82
C VAL A 261 5.61 5.15 15.84
N VAL A 262 5.54 6.35 15.26
CA VAL A 262 4.61 6.72 14.21
C VAL A 262 5.32 6.54 12.87
N PHE A 263 4.71 5.72 12.02
CA PHE A 263 5.09 5.53 10.63
C PHE A 263 4.28 6.52 9.79
N LEU A 264 4.96 7.54 9.27
CA LEU A 264 4.32 8.55 8.41
C LEU A 264 4.14 7.99 7.00
N ASP A 265 3.20 8.55 6.25
CA ASP A 265 3.01 8.23 4.83
C ASP A 265 4.30 8.47 4.04
N ALA A 266 4.66 7.54 3.15
CA ALA A 266 5.75 7.77 2.22
C ALA A 266 5.28 8.57 1.02
N LEU A 267 6.00 9.66 0.75
CA LEU A 267 5.65 10.65 -0.27
C LEU A 267 6.70 10.66 -1.39
N PRO A 268 6.32 10.60 -2.67
CA PRO A 268 7.26 10.64 -3.77
C PRO A 268 7.93 12.02 -3.88
N LEU A 269 9.18 12.05 -4.34
CA LEU A 269 9.93 13.29 -4.52
C LEU A 269 9.67 13.85 -5.93
N PRO A 270 9.10 15.07 -6.06
CA PRO A 270 8.75 15.63 -7.35
C PRO A 270 9.98 16.06 -8.16
N PRO A 271 9.88 16.10 -9.50
CA PRO A 271 10.86 16.76 -10.35
C PRO A 271 10.81 18.28 -10.15
N ARG A 272 11.82 19.00 -10.65
CA ARG A 272 11.90 20.45 -10.55
C ARG A 272 11.28 21.10 -11.79
N PHE A 273 10.25 21.92 -11.59
CA PHE A 273 9.70 22.87 -12.58
C PHE A 273 9.19 22.24 -13.89
N GLU A 274 8.72 20.99 -13.87
CA GLU A 274 8.21 20.29 -15.06
C GLU A 274 6.98 19.42 -14.76
N ASP A 275 6.28 19.00 -15.81
CA ASP A 275 5.19 18.02 -15.71
C ASP A 275 5.77 16.67 -15.23
N TRP A 276 5.14 16.05 -14.25
CA TRP A 276 5.66 14.83 -13.62
C TRP A 276 5.08 13.56 -14.25
N ASP A 277 5.93 12.82 -14.97
CA ASP A 277 5.62 11.56 -15.61
C ASP A 277 5.89 10.35 -14.69
N ILE A 278 5.12 10.25 -13.60
CA ILE A 278 5.27 9.25 -12.52
C ILE A 278 4.53 7.93 -12.77
N PHE A 279 3.56 7.90 -13.69
CA PHE A 279 2.67 6.75 -13.88
C PHE A 279 3.01 5.93 -15.13
N GLU A 280 2.79 4.63 -15.06
CA GLU A 280 2.79 3.74 -16.23
C GLU A 280 1.64 2.73 -16.16
N TRP A 281 1.21 2.29 -17.33
CA TRP A 281 0.17 1.27 -17.48
C TRP A 281 0.77 -0.13 -17.41
N ASP A 282 0.08 -1.02 -16.71
CA ASP A 282 0.39 -2.45 -16.69
C ASP A 282 -0.88 -3.28 -16.95
N ILE A 283 -0.73 -4.55 -17.33
CA ILE A 283 -1.82 -5.44 -17.72
C ILE A 283 -1.85 -6.66 -16.80
N MET A 284 -3.05 -7.05 -16.40
CA MET A 284 -3.32 -8.30 -15.69
C MET A 284 -4.34 -9.12 -16.47
N ASN A 285 -4.05 -10.40 -16.68
CA ASN A 285 -5.03 -11.34 -17.21
C ASN A 285 -5.51 -12.23 -16.04
N PRO A 286 -6.66 -11.94 -15.39
CA PRO A 286 -7.24 -12.91 -14.46
C PRO A 286 -7.70 -14.13 -15.26
N HIS A 287 -7.20 -15.31 -14.90
CA HIS A 287 -7.55 -16.56 -15.58
C HIS A 287 -8.90 -17.15 -15.12
N TYR A 288 -9.49 -16.67 -14.01
CA TYR A 288 -10.61 -17.36 -13.33
C TYR A 288 -11.82 -16.47 -12.98
N GLY A 289 -12.14 -15.45 -13.77
CA GLY A 289 -13.32 -14.59 -13.53
C GLY A 289 -14.64 -15.35 -13.27
N PRO A 290 -15.01 -16.36 -14.08
CA PRO A 290 -16.26 -17.12 -13.92
C PRO A 290 -16.27 -18.10 -12.74
N TYR A 291 -15.10 -18.57 -12.28
CA TYR A 291 -14.97 -19.51 -11.16
C TYR A 291 -15.45 -18.89 -9.84
N TYR A 292 -15.17 -17.60 -9.64
CA TYR A 292 -15.56 -16.86 -8.43
C TYR A 292 -17.00 -16.35 -8.45
N GLN A 293 -17.70 -16.42 -9.59
CA GLN A 293 -19.05 -15.86 -9.75
C GLN A 293 -20.13 -16.94 -9.88
N ASP A 294 -19.83 -18.10 -10.50
CA ASP A 294 -20.87 -19.06 -10.93
C ASP A 294 -20.69 -20.50 -10.37
N GLU A 295 -19.80 -20.76 -9.39
CA GLU A 295 -19.53 -22.09 -8.81
C GLU A 295 -19.24 -23.21 -9.85
N LYS A 296 -18.85 -22.86 -11.08
CA LYS A 296 -18.49 -23.83 -12.13
C LYS A 296 -17.06 -24.30 -11.93
N PRO A 297 -16.73 -25.57 -12.26
CA PRO A 297 -15.37 -26.09 -12.13
C PRO A 297 -14.37 -25.24 -12.94
N PRO A 298 -13.15 -25.01 -12.41
CA PRO A 298 -12.15 -24.21 -13.11
C PRO A 298 -11.72 -24.95 -14.37
N GLY A 299 -11.79 -24.26 -15.50
CA GLY A 299 -11.42 -24.80 -16.81
C GLY A 299 -10.46 -23.87 -17.55
N ASP A 300 -9.44 -24.44 -18.20
CA ASP A 300 -8.42 -23.68 -18.93
C ASP A 300 -8.91 -23.09 -20.28
N TRP A 301 -10.22 -23.18 -20.58
CA TRP A 301 -10.82 -22.75 -21.86
C TRP A 301 -11.36 -21.32 -21.85
N TYR A 302 -11.24 -20.57 -20.75
CA TYR A 302 -11.69 -19.17 -20.71
C TYR A 302 -10.67 -18.25 -21.38
N SER A 303 -11.13 -17.45 -22.35
CA SER A 303 -10.28 -16.41 -22.96
C SER A 303 -9.84 -15.40 -21.89
N PRO A 304 -8.53 -15.11 -21.76
CA PRO A 304 -8.05 -14.12 -20.79
C PRO A 304 -8.65 -12.76 -21.14
N LYS A 305 -9.23 -12.07 -20.16
CA LYS A 305 -9.72 -10.69 -20.32
C LYS A 305 -8.66 -9.74 -19.76
N PRO A 306 -7.85 -9.05 -20.59
CA PRO A 306 -6.82 -8.16 -20.08
C PRO A 306 -7.40 -6.96 -19.34
N ILE A 307 -6.96 -6.77 -18.10
CA ILE A 307 -7.32 -5.69 -17.20
C ILE A 307 -6.11 -4.75 -17.09
N LYS A 308 -6.21 -3.57 -17.71
CA LYS A 308 -5.18 -2.52 -17.63
C LYS A 308 -5.31 -1.75 -16.31
N PHE A 309 -4.22 -1.54 -15.58
CA PHE A 309 -4.24 -0.75 -14.34
C PHE A 309 -3.05 0.20 -14.28
N LEU A 310 -3.21 1.28 -13.50
CA LEU A 310 -2.19 2.32 -13.36
C LEU A 310 -1.22 1.95 -12.24
N THR A 311 0.07 2.15 -12.48
CA THR A 311 1.15 1.86 -11.54
C THR A 311 2.10 3.05 -11.42
N VAL A 312 2.86 3.11 -10.34
CA VAL A 312 3.98 4.04 -10.18
C VAL A 312 5.23 3.43 -10.81
N LYS A 313 5.94 4.25 -11.59
CA LYS A 313 7.15 3.83 -12.30
C LYS A 313 8.26 3.35 -11.39
N GLU A 314 9.08 2.46 -11.93
CA GLU A 314 10.42 2.18 -11.42
C GLU A 314 11.28 3.45 -11.30
N LYS A 315 12.28 3.40 -10.41
CA LYS A 315 13.22 4.49 -10.13
C LYS A 315 12.56 5.76 -9.56
N THR A 316 11.29 5.69 -9.16
CA THR A 316 10.59 6.78 -8.48
C THR A 316 11.09 6.88 -7.05
N LYS A 317 11.66 8.03 -6.67
CA LYS A 317 12.20 8.27 -5.33
C LYS A 317 11.07 8.62 -4.36
N PHE A 318 11.04 7.98 -3.20
CA PHE A 318 10.13 8.27 -2.10
C PHE A 318 10.89 8.75 -0.86
N LEU A 319 10.27 9.66 -0.11
CA LEU A 319 10.65 10.07 1.22
C LEU A 319 9.86 9.26 2.24
N PHE A 320 10.55 8.58 3.13
CA PHE A 320 9.99 7.86 4.26
C PHE A 320 10.31 8.63 5.55
N GLY A 321 9.34 8.69 6.46
CA GLY A 321 9.46 9.44 7.70
C GLY A 321 8.98 8.65 8.91
N LEU A 322 9.75 8.70 9.99
CA LEU A 322 9.40 8.16 11.29
C LEU A 322 9.51 9.26 12.35
N ARG A 323 8.62 9.21 13.34
CA ARG A 323 8.69 10.07 14.54
C ARG A 323 8.22 9.31 15.77
N LYS A 324 8.59 9.76 16.97
CA LYS A 324 7.97 9.25 18.20
C LYS A 324 6.48 9.60 18.26
N SER A 325 5.70 8.75 18.92
CA SER A 325 4.33 9.10 19.33
C SER A 325 4.37 10.25 20.35
N THR A 326 3.33 11.08 20.34
CA THR A 326 3.10 12.14 21.33
C THR A 326 2.95 11.60 22.75
N THR A 327 2.50 10.35 22.91
CA THR A 327 2.37 9.66 24.21
C THR A 327 3.66 8.98 24.67
N CYS A 328 4.79 9.25 23.99
CA CYS A 328 6.07 8.65 24.32
C CYS A 328 6.97 9.62 25.09
N HIS A 329 7.14 9.36 26.38
CA HIS A 329 8.01 10.09 27.30
C HIS A 329 9.25 9.24 27.64
N GLY A 330 10.45 9.69 27.26
CA GLY A 330 11.72 9.01 27.54
C GLY A 330 12.04 7.81 26.63
N GLY A 331 13.30 7.67 26.19
CA GLY A 331 13.81 6.49 25.46
C GLY A 331 13.29 6.27 24.01
N CYS A 332 12.30 7.03 23.54
CA CYS A 332 11.64 6.84 22.25
C CYS A 332 12.55 7.07 21.04
N LYS A 333 13.53 7.97 21.16
CA LYS A 333 14.51 8.24 20.09
C LYS A 333 15.22 6.95 19.69
N VAL A 334 15.54 6.07 20.64
CA VAL A 334 16.17 4.77 20.36
C VAL A 334 15.23 3.86 19.56
N LEU A 335 13.94 3.82 19.90
CA LEU A 335 12.95 3.03 19.16
C LEU A 335 12.78 3.52 17.72
N VAL A 336 12.73 4.85 17.50
CA VAL A 336 12.68 5.44 16.15
C VAL A 336 13.95 5.08 15.37
N LYS A 337 15.12 5.12 16.01
CA LYS A 337 16.38 4.71 15.38
C LYS A 337 16.40 3.23 14.97
N LYS A 338 15.79 2.34 15.77
CA LYS A 338 15.68 0.90 15.46
C LYS A 338 14.58 0.59 14.43
N ALA A 339 13.50 1.36 14.39
CA ALA A 339 12.40 1.15 13.44
C ALA A 339 12.77 1.50 11.99
N GLU A 340 13.68 2.47 11.76
CA GLU A 340 14.15 2.81 10.41
C GLU A 340 14.79 1.63 9.65
N PRO A 341 15.85 0.98 10.15
CA PRO A 341 16.48 -0.13 9.43
C PRO A 341 15.52 -1.31 9.27
N LEU A 342 14.64 -1.56 10.26
CA LEU A 342 13.59 -2.56 10.14
C LEU A 342 12.66 -2.28 8.95
N LEU A 343 12.18 -1.05 8.81
CA LEU A 343 11.32 -0.66 7.69
C LEU A 343 12.06 -0.74 6.34
N ARG A 344 13.33 -0.33 6.30
CA ARG A 344 14.15 -0.41 5.08
C ARG A 344 14.32 -1.84 4.59
N GLU A 345 14.67 -2.76 5.49
CA GLU A 345 14.83 -4.17 5.10
C GLU A 345 13.49 -4.80 4.70
N ALA A 346 12.39 -4.45 5.39
CA ALA A 346 11.05 -4.86 4.97
C ALA A 346 10.70 -4.39 3.54
N LEU A 347 11.00 -3.13 3.21
CA LEU A 347 10.78 -2.56 1.87
C LEU A 347 11.64 -3.23 0.79
N LYS A 348 12.87 -3.65 1.12
CA LYS A 348 13.77 -4.38 0.20
C LYS A 348 13.30 -5.80 -0.07
N HIS A 349 12.86 -6.53 0.97
CA HIS A 349 12.58 -7.96 0.88
C HIS A 349 11.10 -8.26 0.56
N HIS A 350 10.16 -7.64 1.28
CA HIS A 350 8.73 -7.91 1.14
C HIS A 350 8.09 -6.98 0.11
N GLY A 351 8.61 -5.75 -0.02
CA GLY A 351 7.95 -4.69 -0.77
C GLY A 351 6.67 -4.21 -0.10
N VAL A 352 5.98 -3.27 -0.75
CA VAL A 352 4.74 -2.68 -0.23
C VAL A 352 3.74 -2.45 -1.36
N GLY A 353 2.46 -2.48 -1.02
CA GLY A 353 1.38 -2.38 -1.98
C GLY A 353 0.84 -3.75 -2.38
N ALA A 354 0.14 -3.80 -3.51
CA ALA A 354 -0.45 -5.03 -4.03
C ALA A 354 0.54 -5.82 -4.89
N LYS A 355 0.26 -7.12 -5.06
CA LYS A 355 1.01 -8.03 -5.95
C LYS A 355 2.50 -8.14 -5.59
N THR A 356 2.84 -8.03 -4.31
CA THR A 356 4.22 -8.16 -3.83
C THR A 356 4.80 -9.55 -4.06
N SER A 357 3.97 -10.61 -4.11
CA SER A 357 4.36 -11.97 -4.49
C SER A 357 4.80 -12.09 -5.95
N LEU A 358 4.29 -11.21 -6.83
CA LEU A 358 4.69 -11.10 -8.24
C LEU A 358 5.85 -10.12 -8.44
N GLY A 359 6.48 -9.65 -7.35
CA GLY A 359 7.65 -8.78 -7.39
C GLY A 359 7.36 -7.27 -7.42
N TYR A 360 6.10 -6.84 -7.37
CA TYR A 360 5.77 -5.40 -7.32
C TYR A 360 6.19 -4.76 -5.99
N GLY A 361 6.41 -3.44 -6.03
CA GLY A 361 6.57 -2.59 -4.85
C GLY A 361 7.87 -2.78 -4.07
N ARG A 362 8.93 -3.27 -4.72
CA ARG A 362 10.27 -3.40 -4.10
C ARG A 362 11.05 -2.09 -4.15
N PHE A 363 11.92 -1.86 -3.17
CA PHE A 363 12.75 -0.66 -3.01
C PHE A 363 14.25 -0.95 -2.87
#